data_AF-A0A066WQ59-F1
#
_entry.id   AF-A0A066WQ59-F1
#
_cell.length_a   1.000
_cell.length_b   1.000
_cell.length_c   1.000
_cell.angle_alpha   90.00
_cell.angle_beta   90.00
_cell.angle_gamma   90.00
#
_symmetry.space_group_name_H-M   'P 1'
#
loop_
_entity.id
_entity.type
_entity.pdbx_description
1 polymer ?
#
loop_
_entity_poly.entity_id
_entity_poly.type
_entity_poly.pdbx_seq_one_letter_code
_entity_poly.pdbx_strand_id
1 'polypeptide(L)'
;MNIEELVGNFQIIGSNQDAEENNYKGTLSLTLDSNNRIKAKWIINNDQLQLGSGFFRDNILVINFNYEGEDAQIYKGVAVYRCLSKDLLDGFWSEKHGNPLYLGKERCFRISEAVN
;
A
#
# COMPACT_ATOMS: atom_id res chain seq x y z
N MET A 1 -9.69 8.97 12.80
CA MET A 1 -8.21 8.87 12.84
C MET A 1 -7.62 10.17 12.34
N ASN A 2 -6.44 10.53 12.85
CA ASN A 2 -5.58 11.55 12.24
C ASN A 2 -4.51 10.88 11.37
N ILE A 3 -3.74 11.68 10.64
CA ILE A 3 -2.75 11.17 9.69
C ILE A 3 -1.51 10.63 10.41
N GLU A 4 -1.17 11.19 11.57
CA GLU A 4 -0.04 10.80 12.40
C GLU A 4 -0.23 9.39 12.98
N GLU A 5 -1.47 9.01 13.30
CA GLU A 5 -1.84 7.67 13.75
C GLU A 5 -1.56 6.60 12.69
N LEU A 6 -1.45 6.95 11.40
CA LEU A 6 -1.17 6.00 10.32
C LEU A 6 0.32 5.72 10.13
N VAL A 7 1.21 6.55 10.67
CA VAL A 7 2.66 6.35 10.56
C VAL A 7 3.05 5.05 11.25
N GLY A 8 3.81 4.19 10.56
CA GLY A 8 4.25 2.90 11.08
C GLY A 8 4.45 1.85 10.01
N ASN A 9 4.68 0.62 10.46
CA ASN A 9 4.92 -0.54 9.61
C ASN A 9 3.74 -1.51 9.69
N PHE A 10 3.39 -2.11 8.56
CA PHE A 10 2.28 -3.03 8.41
C PHE A 10 2.71 -4.28 7.66
N GLN A 11 2.15 -5.43 8.02
CA GLN A 11 2.15 -6.63 7.18
C GLN A 11 1.00 -6.57 6.20
N ILE A 12 1.23 -7.03 4.98
CA ILE A 12 0.26 -7.04 3.89
C ILE A 12 -0.12 -8.48 3.55
N ILE A 13 -1.42 -8.70 3.36
CA ILE A 13 -1.95 -9.84 2.62
C ILE A 13 -2.79 -9.25 1.50
N GLY A 14 -2.46 -9.57 0.25
CA GLY A 14 -3.17 -9.04 -0.91
C GLY A 14 -3.29 -10.02 -2.06
N SER A 15 -4.00 -9.60 -3.10
CA SER A 15 -4.18 -10.31 -4.35
C SER A 15 -4.00 -9.38 -5.55
N ASN A 16 -3.48 -9.95 -6.64
CA ASN A 16 -3.17 -9.21 -7.86
C ASN A 16 -4.43 -8.71 -8.60
N GLN A 17 -4.21 -7.73 -9.47
CA GLN A 17 -5.22 -7.17 -10.39
C GLN A 17 -5.52 -8.13 -11.57
N ASP A 18 -5.98 -9.34 -11.24
CA ASP A 18 -6.31 -10.40 -12.19
C ASP A 18 -7.55 -11.20 -11.75
N ALA A 19 -8.01 -12.10 -12.62
CA ALA A 19 -9.19 -12.93 -12.37
C ALA A 19 -8.94 -14.06 -11.36
N GLU A 20 -7.68 -14.44 -11.19
CA GLU A 20 -7.25 -15.58 -10.38
C GLU A 20 -7.03 -15.18 -8.91
N GLU A 21 -7.03 -13.87 -8.64
CA GLU A 21 -6.73 -13.27 -7.34
C GLU A 21 -5.44 -13.83 -6.74
N ASN A 22 -4.39 -13.94 -7.58
CA ASN A 22 -3.10 -14.48 -7.17
C ASN A 22 -2.57 -13.75 -5.93
N ASN A 23 -2.43 -14.47 -4.82
CA ASN A 23 -2.13 -13.88 -3.52
C ASN A 23 -0.65 -13.54 -3.38
N TYR A 24 -0.37 -12.43 -2.70
CA TYR A 24 0.97 -12.00 -2.31
C TYR A 24 0.99 -11.60 -0.83
N LYS A 25 2.22 -11.54 -0.28
CA LYS A 25 2.49 -10.97 1.03
C LYS A 25 3.54 -9.88 0.90
N GLY A 26 3.55 -8.96 1.85
CA GLY A 26 4.54 -7.90 1.86
C GLY A 26 4.53 -7.09 3.14
N THR A 27 5.28 -5.99 3.10
CA THR A 27 5.27 -4.97 4.13
C THR A 27 4.99 -3.60 3.55
N LEU A 28 4.30 -2.75 4.32
CA LEU A 28 4.05 -1.35 4.02
C LEU A 28 4.62 -0.50 5.16
N SER A 29 5.51 0.43 4.83
CA SER A 29 5.98 1.47 5.75
C SER A 29 5.35 2.81 5.35
N LEU A 30 4.65 3.45 6.28
CA LEU A 30 4.07 4.79 6.13
C LEU A 30 4.83 5.79 7.00
N THR A 31 5.27 6.89 6.39
CA THR A 31 5.87 8.04 7.07
C THR A 31 5.27 9.35 6.55
N LEU A 32 5.62 10.46 7.20
CA LEU A 32 5.23 11.80 6.76
C LEU A 32 6.46 12.57 6.28
N ASP A 33 6.28 13.33 5.20
CA ASP A 33 7.26 14.36 4.82
C ASP A 33 7.06 15.66 5.61
N SER A 34 7.92 16.66 5.35
CA SER A 34 7.89 17.95 6.04
C SER A 34 6.61 18.76 5.85
N ASN A 35 5.75 18.36 4.91
CA ASN A 35 4.46 19.00 4.63
C ASN A 35 3.27 18.14 5.09
N ASN A 36 3.50 17.16 5.97
CA ASN A 36 2.50 16.19 6.43
C ASN A 36 1.83 15.42 5.28
N ARG A 37 2.58 15.09 4.22
CA ARG A 37 2.11 14.19 3.16
C ARG A 37 2.61 12.78 3.41
N ILE A 38 1.79 11.79 3.04
CA ILE A 38 2.16 10.39 3.18
C ILE A 38 3.30 10.07 2.22
N LYS A 39 4.33 9.40 2.75
CA LYS A 39 5.32 8.63 2.00
C LYS A 39 5.10 7.16 2.31
N ALA A 40 5.05 6.35 1.26
CA ALA A 40 4.83 4.93 1.38
C ALA A 40 5.95 4.15 0.71
N LYS A 41 6.34 3.06 1.35
CA LYS A 41 7.28 2.08 0.81
C LYS A 41 6.68 0.70 0.99
N TRP A 42 6.56 -0.04 -0.10
CA TRP A 42 6.19 -1.44 -0.10
C TRP A 42 7.40 -2.31 -0.38
N ILE A 43 7.41 -3.50 0.23
CA ILE A 43 8.23 -4.64 -0.21
C ILE A 43 7.27 -5.82 -0.41
N ILE A 44 7.00 -6.19 -1.66
CA ILE A 44 6.11 -7.30 -2.02
C ILE A 44 6.95 -8.54 -2.31
N ASN A 45 6.51 -9.71 -1.85
CA ASN A 45 7.18 -11.01 -2.01
C ASN A 45 8.67 -11.04 -1.60
N ASN A 46 9.05 -10.15 -0.67
CA ASN A 46 10.38 -9.96 -0.05
C ASN A 46 11.41 -9.18 -0.87
N ASP A 47 11.18 -8.87 -2.14
CA ASP A 47 12.19 -8.26 -3.02
C ASP A 47 11.66 -7.09 -3.85
N GLN A 48 10.37 -7.10 -4.23
CA GLN A 48 9.80 -6.07 -5.09
C GLN A 48 9.57 -4.76 -4.32
N LEU A 49 10.48 -3.80 -4.53
CA LEU A 49 10.39 -2.45 -3.97
C LEU A 49 9.38 -1.61 -4.75
N GLN A 50 8.42 -1.02 -4.02
CA GLN A 50 7.53 0.00 -4.56
C GLN A 50 7.55 1.25 -3.69
N LEU A 51 7.43 2.42 -4.31
CA LEU A 51 7.48 3.71 -3.63
C LEU A 51 6.26 4.53 -3.99
N GLY A 52 5.74 5.29 -3.03
CA GLY A 52 4.57 6.11 -3.24
C GLY A 52 4.49 7.36 -2.39
N SER A 53 3.61 8.25 -2.81
CA SER A 53 3.23 9.43 -2.04
C SER A 53 1.74 9.70 -2.15
N GLY A 54 1.17 10.23 -1.07
CA GLY A 54 -0.27 10.25 -0.91
C GLY A 54 -0.78 11.28 0.07
N PHE A 55 -2.07 11.23 0.31
CA PHE A 55 -2.79 12.07 1.25
C PHE A 55 -3.87 11.26 1.96
N PHE A 56 -4.29 11.76 3.12
CA PHE A 56 -5.30 11.14 3.95
C PHE A 56 -6.43 12.13 4.23
N ARG A 57 -7.68 11.68 4.07
CA ARG A 57 -8.88 12.46 4.38
C ARG A 57 -10.04 11.52 4.65
N ASP A 58 -10.85 11.82 5.67
CA ASP A 58 -12.10 11.10 5.97
C ASP A 58 -11.94 9.57 6.11
N ASN A 59 -10.86 9.14 6.78
CA ASN A 59 -10.46 7.74 6.93
C ASN A 59 -10.14 7.03 5.60
N ILE A 60 -9.90 7.79 4.53
CA ILE A 60 -9.43 7.29 3.24
C ILE A 60 -7.99 7.74 3.02
N LEU A 61 -7.11 6.78 2.76
CA LEU A 61 -5.72 6.99 2.38
C LEU A 61 -5.58 6.71 0.89
N VAL A 62 -5.11 7.70 0.12
CA VAL A 62 -4.87 7.56 -1.33
C VAL A 62 -3.38 7.73 -1.59
N ILE A 63 -2.77 6.78 -2.28
CA ILE A 63 -1.33 6.77 -2.56
C ILE A 63 -1.09 6.48 -4.04
N ASN A 64 -0.43 7.42 -4.73
CA ASN A 64 0.14 7.14 -6.03
C ASN A 64 1.45 6.39 -5.82
N PHE A 65 1.60 5.23 -6.44
CA PHE A 65 2.80 4.41 -6.33
C PHE A 65 3.43 4.16 -7.69
N ASN A 66 4.69 3.75 -7.65
CA ASN A 66 5.44 3.27 -8.80
C ASN A 66 6.44 2.20 -8.36
N TYR A 67 6.81 1.34 -9.30
CA TYR A 67 7.85 0.32 -9.13
C TYR A 67 8.54 0.06 -10.46
N GLU A 68 9.75 -0.48 -10.39
CA GLU A 68 10.50 -0.96 -11.56
C GLU A 68 10.15 -2.43 -11.80
N GLY A 69 9.68 -2.75 -13.01
CA GLY A 69 9.42 -4.12 -13.43
C GLY A 69 10.70 -4.85 -13.86
N GLU A 70 10.59 -6.15 -14.11
CA GLU A 70 11.71 -6.98 -14.58
C GLU A 70 12.26 -6.55 -15.94
N ASP A 71 11.45 -5.84 -16.72
CA ASP A 71 11.78 -5.24 -18.01
C ASP A 71 12.45 -3.86 -17.90
N ALA A 72 12.84 -3.44 -16.69
CA ALA A 72 13.38 -2.12 -16.37
C ALA A 72 12.45 -0.95 -16.72
N GLN A 73 11.13 -1.21 -16.88
CA GLN A 73 10.14 -0.16 -17.05
C GLN A 73 9.55 0.26 -15.71
N ILE A 74 9.16 1.54 -15.63
CA ILE A 74 8.49 2.08 -14.44
C ILE A 74 6.98 1.98 -14.62
N TYR A 75 6.37 1.14 -13.79
CA TYR A 75 4.92 0.97 -13.69
C TYR A 75 4.35 1.91 -12.65
N LYS A 76 3.09 2.32 -12.84
CA LYS A 76 2.45 3.32 -11.98
C LYS A 76 1.01 2.92 -11.69
N GLY A 77 0.59 3.17 -10.47
CA GLY A 77 -0.76 2.89 -10.03
C GLY A 77 -1.21 3.75 -8.88
N VAL A 78 -2.42 3.47 -8.42
CA VAL A 78 -3.03 4.12 -7.26
C VAL A 78 -3.53 3.05 -6.31
N ALA A 79 -3.13 3.16 -5.05
CA ALA A 79 -3.67 2.39 -3.94
C ALA A 79 -4.61 3.28 -3.11
N VAL A 80 -5.76 2.72 -2.73
CA VAL A 80 -6.77 3.38 -1.90
C VAL A 80 -7.07 2.47 -0.73
N TYR A 81 -6.99 3.01 0.49
CA TYR A 81 -7.33 2.28 1.71
C TYR A 81 -8.45 3.00 2.43
N ARG A 82 -9.43 2.21 2.88
CA ARG A 82 -10.27 2.56 4.00
C ARG A 82 -9.52 2.19 5.28
N CYS A 83 -9.11 3.20 6.04
CA CYS A 83 -8.53 3.01 7.35
C CYS A 83 -9.66 2.62 8.32
N LEU A 84 -9.71 1.37 8.74
CA LEU A 84 -10.75 0.88 9.67
C LEU A 84 -10.37 1.18 11.12
N SER A 85 -9.08 1.10 11.42
CA SER A 85 -8.45 1.58 12.65
C SER A 85 -7.02 2.01 12.34
N LYS A 86 -6.31 2.57 13.34
CA LYS A 86 -4.88 2.84 13.20
C LYS A 86 -4.07 1.57 12.90
N ASP A 87 -4.62 0.39 13.17
CA ASP A 87 -3.91 -0.89 13.08
C ASP A 87 -4.39 -1.76 11.91
N LEU A 88 -5.46 -1.36 11.21
CA LEU A 88 -6.08 -2.14 10.14
C LEU A 88 -6.50 -1.25 8.97
N LEU A 89 -5.88 -1.49 7.83
CA LEU A 89 -6.22 -0.85 6.55
C LEU A 89 -6.83 -1.89 5.61
N ASP A 90 -7.95 -1.53 4.97
CA ASP A 90 -8.64 -2.36 3.99
C ASP A 90 -8.64 -1.63 2.65
N GLY A 91 -7.86 -2.13 1.70
CA GLY A 91 -7.51 -1.40 0.49
C GLY A 91 -7.64 -2.18 -0.80
N PHE A 92 -7.58 -1.43 -1.88
CA PHE A 92 -7.55 -1.91 -3.25
C PHE A 92 -6.66 -1.01 -4.08
N TRP A 93 -6.19 -1.51 -5.21
CA TRP A 93 -5.31 -0.76 -6.09
C TRP A 93 -5.54 -1.12 -7.56
N SER A 94 -5.10 -0.20 -8.42
CA SER A 94 -5.06 -0.41 -9.86
C SER A 94 -3.75 0.13 -10.41
N GLU A 95 -3.11 -0.68 -11.23
CA GLU A 95 -1.94 -0.35 -12.03
C GLU A 95 -2.39 -0.21 -13.50
N LYS A 96 -1.74 0.70 -14.23
CA LYS A 96 -2.11 1.11 -15.59
C LYS A 96 -2.11 -0.04 -16.61
N HIS A 97 -1.18 -0.98 -16.49
CA HIS A 97 -0.99 -2.10 -17.42
C HIS A 97 -1.68 -3.39 -16.94
N GLY A 98 -2.18 -3.43 -15.70
CA GLY A 98 -3.01 -4.51 -15.17
C GLY A 98 -4.36 -4.65 -15.89
N ASN A 99 -5.05 -5.77 -15.67
CA ASN A 99 -6.34 -6.02 -16.31
C ASN A 99 -7.41 -5.05 -15.76
N PRO A 100 -8.00 -4.17 -16.58
CA PRO A 100 -8.91 -3.12 -16.11
C PRO A 100 -10.26 -3.65 -15.61
N LEU A 101 -10.57 -4.93 -15.83
CA LEU A 101 -11.79 -5.56 -15.32
C LEU A 101 -11.68 -5.91 -13.82
N TYR A 102 -10.48 -5.88 -13.26
CA TYR A 102 -10.20 -6.29 -11.89
C TYR A 102 -9.47 -5.20 -11.12
N LEU A 103 -9.48 -5.30 -9.80
CA LEU A 103 -8.70 -4.49 -8.88
C LEU A 103 -7.85 -5.44 -8.03
N GLY A 104 -6.60 -5.06 -7.82
CA GLY A 104 -5.82 -5.68 -6.75
C GLY A 104 -6.43 -5.32 -5.40
N LYS A 105 -6.33 -6.22 -4.43
CA LYS A 105 -6.88 -6.03 -3.09
C LYS A 105 -5.78 -6.23 -2.08
N GLU A 106 -5.82 -5.51 -0.97
CA GLU A 106 -4.92 -5.80 0.13
C GLU A 106 -5.46 -5.36 1.48
N ARG A 107 -5.06 -6.09 2.52
CA ARG A 107 -5.24 -5.66 3.91
C ARG A 107 -3.89 -5.48 4.56
N CYS A 108 -3.76 -4.39 5.30
CA CYS A 108 -2.56 -4.06 6.05
C CYS A 108 -2.84 -4.16 7.55
N PHE A 109 -2.03 -4.93 8.26
CA PHE A 109 -2.10 -5.15 9.70
C PHE A 109 -0.87 -4.54 10.36
N ARG A 110 -1.05 -3.61 11.29
CA ARG A 110 0.09 -2.95 11.94
C ARG A 110 0.95 -3.96 12.68
N ILE A 111 2.26 -3.81 12.52
CA ILE A 111 3.25 -4.56 13.29
C ILE A 111 3.45 -3.80 14.60
N SER A 112 2.90 -4.35 15.68
CA SER A 112 3.25 -3.91 17.03
C SER A 112 4.68 -4.36 17.32
N GLU A 113 5.56 -3.45 17.74
CA GLU A 113 6.78 -3.89 18.41
C GLU A 113 6.35 -4.61 19.70
N ALA A 114 6.71 -5.88 19.83
CA ALA A 114 6.63 -6.54 21.12
C ALA A 114 7.58 -5.76 22.04
N VAL A 115 7.01 -5.09 23.05
CA VAL A 115 7.81 -4.57 24.16
C VAL A 115 8.39 -5.81 24.85
N ASN A 116 9.66 -6.09 24.58
CA ASN A 116 10.45 -7.05 25.35
C ASN A 116 10.81 -6.45 26.71
#